data_AF-A0A1I7UKQ8-F1
#
_entry.id   AF-A0A1I7UKQ8-F1
#
_cell.length_a   1.000
_cell.length_b   1.000
_cell.length_c   1.000
_cell.angle_alpha   90.00
_cell.angle_beta   90.00
_cell.angle_gamma   90.00
#
_symmetry.space_group_name_H-M   'P 1'
#
loop_
_entity.id
_entity.type
_entity.pdbx_description
1 polymer ?
#
loop_
_entity_poly.entity_id
_entity_poly.type
_entity_poly.pdbx_seq_one_letter_code
_entity_poly.pdbx_strand_id
1 'polypeptide(L)'
;MHIDAYFGYLERFLQFAHGVRPEKIDCMDAYEYFWLAKKYRLRNVIRLIEERLITNDIIMNVKTCIRFGLNRHLVIWLKEVESLEEMVEELERIDIQKMSGEAMKQCVKFFMIGWETPTVTRREKAWHLDCWYCYK
;
A
#
# COMPACT_ATOMS: atom_id res chain seq x y z
N MET A 1 23.56 20.40 2.72
CA MET A 1 22.12 20.41 2.37
C MET A 1 21.46 19.17 2.99
N HIS A 2 21.27 19.08 4.31
CA HIS A 2 20.83 17.80 4.91
C HIS A 2 20.12 17.84 6.27
N ILE A 3 19.96 18.99 6.93
CA ILE A 3 19.31 19.05 8.25
C ILE A 3 17.85 19.51 8.13
N ASP A 4 17.58 20.54 7.32
CA ASP A 4 16.25 21.15 7.23
C ASP A 4 15.20 20.22 6.60
N ALA A 5 15.59 19.44 5.59
CA ALA A 5 14.70 18.45 4.96
C ALA A 5 14.35 17.30 5.93
N TYR A 6 15.30 16.87 6.77
CA TYR A 6 15.05 15.83 7.78
C TYR A 6 14.10 16.31 8.87
N PHE A 7 14.21 17.59 9.26
CA PHE A 7 13.34 18.20 10.25
C PHE A 7 11.89 18.27 9.77
N GLY A 8 11.67 18.73 8.54
CA GLY A 8 10.32 18.77 7.94
C GLY A 8 9.67 17.39 7.81
N TYR A 9 10.48 16.35 7.55
CA TYR A 9 10.02 14.97 7.47
C TYR A 9 9.52 14.44 8.82
N LEU A 10 10.32 14.62 9.87
CA LEU A 10 9.95 14.20 11.22
C LEU A 10 8.73 14.99 11.74
N GLU A 11 8.66 16.28 11.46
CA GLU A 11 7.53 17.13 11.83
C GLU A 11 6.21 16.60 11.24
N ARG A 12 6.19 16.29 9.94
CA ARG A 12 5.01 15.69 9.29
C ARG A 12 4.63 14.35 9.89
N PHE A 13 5.61 13.50 10.19
CA PHE A 13 5.35 12.23 10.87
C PHE A 13 4.70 12.44 12.25
N LEU A 14 5.21 13.39 13.03
CA LEU A 14 4.64 13.72 14.34
C LEU A 14 3.21 14.26 14.22
N GLN A 15 2.92 15.06 13.19
CA GLN A 15 1.56 15.50 12.89
C GLN A 15 0.61 14.30 12.68
N PHE A 16 1.00 13.27 11.93
CA PHE A 16 0.22 12.02 11.84
C PHE A 16 0.05 11.32 13.18
N ALA A 17 1.10 11.24 14.00
CA ALA A 17 1.04 10.63 15.32
C ALA A 17 0.05 11.36 16.25
N HIS A 18 -0.11 12.67 16.06
CA HIS A 18 -1.12 13.50 16.72
C HIS A 18 -2.50 13.48 16.05
N GLY A 19 -2.68 12.72 14.96
CA GLY A 19 -3.96 12.56 14.26
C GLY A 19 -4.28 13.63 13.22
N VAL A 20 -3.33 14.52 12.91
CA VAL A 20 -3.47 15.50 11.83
C VAL A 20 -3.50 14.76 10.49
N ARG A 21 -4.37 15.22 9.60
CA ARG A 21 -4.55 14.66 8.25
C ARG A 21 -4.07 15.67 7.20
N PRO A 22 -2.81 15.59 6.75
CA PRO A 22 -2.30 16.52 5.75
C PRO A 22 -3.00 16.32 4.41
N GLU A 23 -3.08 17.39 3.61
CA GLU A 23 -3.81 17.38 2.34
C GLU A 23 -3.14 16.51 1.26
N LYS A 24 -1.82 16.41 1.24
CA LYS A 24 -1.10 15.62 0.24
C LYS A 24 0.03 14.84 0.88
N ILE A 25 0.22 13.62 0.38
CA ILE A 25 1.33 12.73 0.70
C ILE A 25 1.73 12.09 -0.63
N ASP A 26 3.01 12.08 -0.95
CA ASP A 26 3.53 11.28 -2.07
C ASP A 26 3.96 9.88 -1.61
N CYS A 27 4.27 9.01 -2.57
CA CYS A 27 4.59 7.61 -2.30
C CYS A 27 5.92 7.42 -1.55
N MET A 28 6.90 8.30 -1.77
CA MET A 28 8.22 8.22 -1.11
C MET A 28 8.12 8.64 0.35
N ASP A 29 7.45 9.76 0.60
CA ASP A 29 7.15 10.26 1.93
C ASP A 29 6.39 9.21 2.75
N ALA A 30 5.36 8.61 2.15
CA ALA A 30 4.54 7.59 2.80
C ALA A 30 5.32 6.33 3.17
N TYR A 31 6.23 5.87 2.31
CA TYR A 31 7.06 4.70 2.58
C TYR A 31 7.89 4.89 3.85
N GLU A 32 8.56 6.03 3.96
CA GLU A 32 9.34 6.38 5.14
C GLU A 32 8.42 6.53 6.39
N TYR A 33 7.17 7.02 6.22
CA TYR A 33 6.27 7.25 7.35
C TYR A 33 5.77 5.90 7.87
N PHE A 34 5.50 4.95 6.97
CA PHE A 34 5.22 3.57 7.33
C PHE A 34 6.40 2.91 8.03
N TRP A 35 7.63 3.19 7.62
CA TRP A 35 8.82 2.68 8.28
C TRP A 35 8.92 3.18 9.73
N LEU A 36 8.78 4.49 9.94
CA LEU A 36 8.76 5.07 11.28
C LEU A 36 7.58 4.55 12.12
N ALA A 37 6.37 4.51 11.55
CA ALA A 37 5.20 4.02 12.24
C ALA A 37 5.36 2.55 12.66
N LYS A 38 5.93 1.71 11.79
CA LYS A 38 6.23 0.31 12.11
C LYS A 38 7.30 0.20 13.19
N LYS A 39 8.38 0.99 13.10
CA LYS A 39 9.46 1.04 14.10
C LYS A 39 8.93 1.39 15.49
N TYR A 40 8.07 2.39 15.58
CA TYR A 40 7.44 2.85 16.83
C TYR A 40 6.12 2.12 17.17
N ARG A 41 5.73 1.12 16.38
CA ARG A 41 4.51 0.30 16.57
C ARG A 41 3.20 1.10 16.58
N LEU A 42 3.15 2.22 15.87
CA LEU A 42 2.01 3.11 15.75
C LEU A 42 1.04 2.65 14.65
N ARG A 43 0.24 1.62 14.93
CA ARG A 43 -0.70 1.04 13.95
C ARG A 43 -1.80 2.02 13.49
N ASN A 44 -2.18 2.95 14.36
CA ASN A 44 -3.11 4.03 14.04
C ASN A 44 -2.53 4.96 12.95
N VAL A 45 -1.25 5.29 13.04
CA VAL A 45 -0.56 6.12 12.06
C VAL A 45 -0.50 5.42 10.70
N ILE A 46 -0.16 4.12 10.68
CA ILE A 46 -0.20 3.31 9.44
C ILE A 46 -1.58 3.42 8.78
N ARG A 47 -2.67 3.23 9.55
CA ARG A 47 -4.04 3.33 9.01
C ARG A 47 -4.38 4.72 8.47
N LEU A 48 -3.95 5.78 9.16
CA LEU A 48 -4.21 7.16 8.72
C LEU A 48 -3.48 7.48 7.41
N ILE A 49 -2.22 7.06 7.28
CA ILE A 49 -1.45 7.24 6.05
C ILE A 49 -2.08 6.41 4.92
N GLU A 50 -2.43 5.14 5.19
CA GLU A 50 -3.12 4.26 4.25
C GLU A 50 -4.42 4.90 3.72
N GLU A 51 -5.28 5.40 4.62
CA GLU A 51 -6.52 6.11 4.26
C GLU A 51 -6.25 7.33 3.38
N ARG A 52 -5.22 8.10 3.69
CA ARG A 52 -4.90 9.30 2.91
C ARG A 52 -4.39 8.96 1.52
N LEU A 53 -3.55 7.93 1.39
CA LEU A 53 -3.09 7.46 0.09
C LEU A 53 -4.26 6.99 -0.78
N ILE A 54 -5.18 6.21 -0.22
CA ILE A 54 -6.40 5.78 -0.95
C ILE A 54 -7.24 7.00 -1.37
N THR A 55 -7.39 7.99 -0.49
CA THR A 55 -8.14 9.23 -0.79
C THR A 55 -7.48 10.06 -1.91
N ASN A 56 -6.17 9.95 -2.05
CA ASN A 56 -5.40 10.62 -3.10
C ASN A 56 -5.25 9.75 -4.36
N ASP A 57 -5.97 8.63 -4.46
CA ASP A 57 -5.86 7.65 -5.55
C ASP A 57 -4.44 7.09 -5.75
N ILE A 58 -3.64 7.04 -4.67
CA ILE A 58 -2.28 6.48 -4.68
C ILE A 58 -2.33 5.04 -4.17
N ILE A 59 -2.07 4.08 -5.06
CA ILE A 59 -2.02 2.66 -4.73
C ILE A 59 -0.56 2.21 -4.55
N MET A 60 -0.23 1.71 -3.36
CA MET A 60 1.07 1.12 -3.09
C MET A 60 1.18 -0.27 -3.73
N ASN A 61 2.39 -0.60 -4.20
CA ASN A 61 2.65 -1.95 -4.70
C ASN A 61 2.46 -3.03 -3.62
N VAL A 62 2.15 -4.25 -4.06
CA VAL A 62 1.86 -5.39 -3.18
C VAL A 62 2.97 -5.70 -2.17
N LYS A 63 4.24 -5.53 -2.56
CA LYS A 63 5.39 -5.70 -1.66
C LYS A 63 5.34 -4.73 -0.48
N THR A 64 4.98 -3.47 -0.74
CA THR A 64 4.80 -2.45 0.30
C THR A 64 3.59 -2.78 1.16
N CYS A 65 2.48 -3.18 0.55
CA CYS A 65 1.26 -3.58 1.26
C CYS A 65 1.54 -4.70 2.26
N ILE A 66 2.23 -5.75 1.82
CA ILE A 66 2.60 -6.88 2.67
C ILE A 66 3.59 -6.45 3.75
N ARG A 67 4.62 -5.67 3.39
CA ARG A 67 5.66 -5.23 4.32
C ARG A 67 5.10 -4.44 5.50
N PHE A 68 4.14 -3.56 5.26
CA PHE A 68 3.57 -2.68 6.28
C PHE A 68 2.20 -3.10 6.80
N GLY A 69 1.60 -4.17 6.23
CA GLY A 69 0.28 -4.65 6.61
C GLY A 69 -0.85 -3.74 6.15
N LEU A 70 -0.72 -3.17 4.95
CA LEU A 70 -1.71 -2.28 4.32
C LEU A 70 -2.81 -3.12 3.66
N ASN A 71 -3.68 -3.70 4.50
CA ASN A 71 -4.68 -4.66 4.06
C ASN A 71 -5.78 -4.05 3.17
N ARG A 72 -6.00 -2.73 3.22
CA ARG A 72 -6.98 -2.07 2.32
C ARG A 72 -6.39 -1.88 0.95
N HIS A 73 -5.14 -1.41 0.88
CA HIS A 73 -4.39 -1.36 -0.38
C HIS A 73 -4.21 -2.73 -0.99
N LEU A 74 -3.94 -3.77 -0.20
CA LEU A 74 -3.83 -5.13 -0.71
C LEU A 74 -5.12 -5.58 -1.39
N VAL A 75 -6.29 -5.29 -0.80
CA VAL A 75 -7.58 -5.61 -1.42
C VAL A 75 -7.82 -4.82 -2.70
N ILE A 76 -7.42 -3.56 -2.75
CA ILE A 76 -7.52 -2.74 -3.98
C ILE A 76 -6.65 -3.35 -5.07
N TRP A 77 -5.37 -3.60 -4.76
CA TRP A 77 -4.43 -4.23 -5.68
C TRP A 77 -4.95 -5.57 -6.20
N LEU A 78 -5.44 -6.45 -5.33
CA LEU A 78 -6.00 -7.75 -5.74
C LEU A 78 -7.17 -7.60 -6.73
N LYS A 79 -8.00 -6.56 -6.60
CA LYS A 79 -9.09 -6.31 -7.55
C LYS A 79 -8.60 -5.83 -8.91
N GLU A 80 -7.46 -5.15 -8.94
CA GLU A 80 -6.87 -4.57 -10.15
C GLU A 80 -6.03 -5.57 -10.93
N VAL A 81 -5.46 -6.58 -10.27
CA VAL A 81 -4.71 -7.65 -10.94
C VAL A 81 -5.56 -8.30 -12.03
N GLU A 82 -4.99 -8.38 -13.25
CA GLU A 82 -5.72 -8.83 -14.44
C GLU A 82 -5.78 -10.35 -14.52
N SER A 83 -4.74 -11.05 -14.04
CA SER A 83 -4.62 -12.50 -14.14
C SER A 83 -4.06 -13.19 -12.90
N LEU A 84 -4.31 -14.48 -12.81
CA LEU A 84 -3.75 -15.33 -11.76
C LEU A 84 -2.22 -15.38 -11.86
N GLU A 85 -1.70 -15.43 -13.09
CA GLU A 85 -0.27 -15.50 -13.38
C GLU A 85 0.45 -14.23 -12.90
N GLU A 86 -0.10 -13.04 -13.15
CA GLU A 86 0.44 -11.77 -12.66
C GLU A 86 0.50 -11.75 -11.12
N MET A 87 -0.57 -12.22 -10.47
CA MET A 87 -0.62 -12.31 -9.02
C MET A 87 0.49 -13.21 -8.46
N VAL A 88 0.66 -14.40 -9.06
CA VAL A 88 1.65 -15.38 -8.62
C VAL A 88 3.06 -14.83 -8.80
N GLU A 89 3.36 -14.23 -9.96
CA GLU A 89 4.67 -13.63 -10.24
C GLU A 89 5.05 -12.56 -9.19
N GLU A 90 4.09 -11.70 -8.83
CA GLU A 90 4.33 -10.68 -7.81
C GLU A 90 4.48 -11.28 -6.41
N LEU A 91 3.73 -12.33 -6.07
CA LEU A 91 3.86 -13.03 -4.80
C LEU A 91 5.16 -13.83 -4.68
N GLU A 92 5.69 -14.38 -5.77
CA GLU A 92 6.99 -15.07 -5.81
C GLU A 92 8.15 -14.12 -5.49
N ARG A 93 8.01 -12.83 -5.82
CA ARG A 93 8.99 -11.77 -5.49
C ARG A 93 8.95 -11.37 -4.01
N ILE A 94 8.05 -11.95 -3.23
CA ILE A 94 7.79 -11.59 -1.83
C ILE A 94 8.06 -12.80 -0.94
N ASP A 95 8.58 -12.55 0.25
CA ASP A 95 8.72 -13.58 1.27
C ASP A 95 7.34 -13.90 1.88
N ILE A 96 6.62 -14.82 1.25
CA ILE A 96 5.26 -15.24 1.64
C ILE A 96 5.23 -15.74 3.10
N GLN A 97 6.33 -16.32 3.60
CA GLN A 97 6.42 -16.78 4.99
C GLN A 97 6.36 -15.63 6.00
N LYS A 98 6.72 -14.41 5.58
CA LYS A 98 6.63 -13.20 6.41
C LYS A 98 5.31 -12.46 6.27
N MET A 99 4.38 -12.94 5.43
CA MET A 99 3.06 -12.34 5.30
C MET A 99 2.26 -12.51 6.60
N SER A 100 1.48 -11.48 6.94
CA SER A 100 0.49 -11.63 8.00
C SER A 100 -0.59 -12.62 7.59
N GLY A 101 -1.16 -13.36 8.56
CA GLY A 101 -2.27 -14.27 8.28
C GLY A 101 -3.48 -13.57 7.66
N GLU A 102 -3.73 -12.30 7.98
CA GLU A 102 -4.81 -11.52 7.36
C GLU A 102 -4.52 -11.23 5.88
N ALA A 103 -3.30 -10.82 5.54
CA ALA A 103 -2.90 -10.61 4.15
C ALA A 103 -2.99 -11.92 3.34
N MET A 104 -2.51 -13.02 3.92
CA MET A 104 -2.58 -14.35 3.28
C MET A 104 -4.02 -14.79 3.07
N LYS A 105 -4.90 -14.59 4.06
CA LYS A 105 -6.33 -14.87 3.95
C LYS A 105 -6.98 -14.05 2.83
N GLN A 106 -6.61 -12.78 2.66
CA GLN A 106 -7.11 -11.95 1.57
C GLN A 106 -6.69 -12.50 0.20
N CYS A 107 -5.40 -12.87 0.04
CA CYS A 107 -4.91 -13.51 -1.18
C CYS A 107 -5.65 -14.82 -1.48
N VAL A 108 -5.73 -15.74 -0.50
CA VAL A 108 -6.43 -17.03 -0.66
C VAL A 108 -7.91 -16.84 -0.98
N LYS A 109 -8.58 -15.89 -0.33
CA LYS A 109 -9.98 -15.57 -0.64
C LYS A 109 -10.14 -15.11 -2.09
N PHE A 110 -9.20 -14.31 -2.58
CA PHE A 110 -9.20 -13.88 -3.98
C PHE A 110 -8.97 -15.06 -4.92
N PHE A 111 -7.98 -15.91 -4.63
CA PHE A 111 -7.71 -17.15 -5.38
C PHE A 111 -8.93 -18.09 -5.46
N MET A 112 -9.64 -18.28 -4.35
CA MET A 112 -10.71 -19.27 -4.24
C MET A 112 -12.09 -18.77 -4.67
N ILE A 113 -12.38 -17.47 -4.52
CA ILE A 113 -13.73 -16.91 -4.73
C ILE A 113 -13.78 -15.96 -5.93
N GLY A 114 -12.69 -15.28 -6.25
CA GLY A 114 -12.67 -14.15 -7.18
C GLY A 114 -12.78 -14.50 -8.67
N TRP A 115 -12.51 -15.75 -9.06
CA TRP A 115 -12.44 -16.13 -10.48
C TRP A 115 -13.73 -16.78 -11.03
N GLU A 116 -14.63 -17.27 -10.16
CA GLU A 116 -15.83 -18.00 -10.60
C GLU A 116 -17.08 -17.11 -10.80
N THR A 117 -17.02 -15.82 -10.44
CA THR A 117 -18.15 -14.89 -10.68
C THR A 117 -17.76 -13.79 -11.67
N PRO A 118 -18.33 -13.77 -12.90
CA PRO A 118 -18.16 -12.65 -13.81
C PRO A 118 -19.04 -11.49 -13.32
N THR A 119 -18.55 -10.71 -12.37
CA THR A 119 -19.17 -9.41 -12.07
C THR A 119 -18.64 -8.39 -13.07
N VAL A 120 -19.43 -8.20 -14.13
CA VAL A 120 -19.61 -6.99 -14.94
C VAL A 120 -18.36 -6.09 -15.06
N THR A 121 -17.73 -6.20 -16.23
CA THR A 121 -16.78 -5.25 -16.84
C THR A 121 -15.58 -4.84 -15.98
N ARG A 122 -14.54 -5.67 -16.02
CA ARG A 122 -13.17 -5.38 -15.57
C ARG A 122 -12.43 -4.36 -16.46
N ARG A 123 -13.15 -3.53 -17.21
CA ARG A 123 -12.63 -2.47 -18.07
C ARG A 123 -13.56 -1.27 -17.97
N GLU A 124 -13.06 -0.19 -17.38
CA GLU A 124 -13.23 1.21 -17.79
C GLU A 124 -12.81 2.14 -16.63
N LYS A 125 -11.52 2.18 -16.30
CA LYS A 125 -10.85 3.40 -15.82
C LYS A 125 -9.41 3.38 -16.29
N ALA A 126 -9.23 3.81 -17.54
CA ALA A 126 -7.98 4.39 -17.97
C ALA A 126 -7.77 5.69 -17.19
N TRP A 127 -6.83 5.73 -16.24
CA TRP A 127 -6.16 6.98 -15.85
C TRP A 127 -4.71 6.72 -15.50
N HIS A 128 -3.87 7.27 -16.37
CA HIS A 128 -2.47 7.67 -16.20
C HIS A 128 -2.02 7.88 -14.74
N LEU A 129 -0.99 7.15 -14.32
CA LEU A 129 0.37 7.70 -14.16
C LEU A 129 1.29 6.66 -13.53
N ASP A 130 2.39 6.42 -14.23
CA ASP A 130 3.50 5.57 -13.85
C ASP A 130 3.98 5.87 -12.41
N CYS A 131 3.81 4.90 -11.50
CA CYS A 131 4.67 4.78 -10.33
C CYS A 131 5.70 3.64 -10.53
N TRP A 132 6.15 3.47 -11.78
CA TRP A 132 7.17 2.48 -12.17
C TRP A 132 8.61 2.98 -12.00
N TYR A 133 8.80 4.11 -11.31
CA TYR A 133 10.12 4.66 -10.97
C TYR A 133 10.27 4.81 -9.45
N CYS A 134 10.52 3.69 -8.77
CA CYS A 134 11.09 3.72 -7.40
C CYS A 134 12.18 2.66 -7.18
N TYR A 135 12.70 2.04 -8.23
CA TYR A 135 13.88 1.15 -8.15
C TYR A 135 14.73 1.25 -9.42
N LYS A 136 15.60 2.25 -9.49
CA LYS A 136 16.93 2.18 -10.14
C LYS A 136 17.89 3.09 -9.40
#